data_AF-A0A956AS38-F1
#
_entry.id   AF-A0A956AS38-F1
#
_cell.length_a   1.000
_cell.length_b   1.000
_cell.length_c   1.000
_cell.angle_alpha   90.00
_cell.angle_beta   90.00
_cell.angle_gamma   90.00
#
_symmetry.space_group_name_H-M   'P 1'
#
loop_
_entity.id
_entity.type
_entity.pdbx_description
1 polymer ?
#
loop_
_entity_poly.entity_id
_entity_poly.type
_entity_poly.pdbx_seq_one_letter_code
_entity_poly.pdbx_strand_id
1 'polypeptide(L)'
;MESRIERYMFRVQFRNRMGDYRGRIYRDEEERLTLQMWMEAPEQHNILLEVAPHTDRDLLWKHFHQLCAFRGVKPLEYRRVDPLGEWQPVPGA
;
A
#
# COMPACT_ATOMS: atom_id res chain seq x y z
N MET A 1 -20.25 12.61 2.62
CA MET A 1 -19.75 11.58 1.69
C MET A 1 -18.80 10.70 2.46
N GLU A 2 -19.03 9.38 2.51
CA GLU A 2 -18.10 8.46 3.17
C GLU A 2 -16.89 8.22 2.26
N SER A 3 -15.71 8.66 2.67
CA SER A 3 -14.45 8.30 2.01
C SER A 3 -14.31 6.78 2.03
N ARG A 4 -14.40 6.13 0.86
CA ARG A 4 -14.28 4.68 0.74
C ARG A 4 -12.84 4.27 1.01
N ILE A 5 -12.59 3.70 2.20
CA ILE A 5 -11.28 3.18 2.57
C ILE A 5 -11.19 1.71 2.17
N GLU A 6 -10.28 1.41 1.24
CA GLU A 6 -9.92 0.05 0.87
C GLU A 6 -8.73 -0.40 1.73
N ARG A 7 -8.85 -1.55 2.40
CA ARG A 7 -7.78 -2.09 3.27
C ARG A 7 -7.09 -3.27 2.61
N TYR A 8 -5.77 -3.31 2.78
CA TYR A 8 -4.88 -4.24 2.11
C TYR A 8 -3.92 -4.91 3.08
N MET A 9 -3.49 -6.10 2.69
CA MET A 9 -2.26 -6.71 3.18
C MET A 9 -1.28 -6.80 2.03
N PHE A 10 -0.02 -6.46 2.27
CA PHE A 10 1.08 -6.51 1.33
C PHE A 10 2.12 -7.51 1.81
N ARG A 11 2.55 -8.40 0.92
CA ARG A 11 3.77 -9.19 1.10
C ARG A 11 4.91 -8.44 0.50
N VAL A 12 5.91 -8.18 1.33
CA VAL A 12 7.00 -7.30 0.99
C VAL A 12 8.31 -7.95 1.38
N GLN A 13 9.29 -7.85 0.50
CA GLN A 13 10.66 -8.22 0.79
C GLN A 13 11.47 -6.97 1.16
N PHE A 14 12.10 -7.00 2.33
CA PHE A 14 13.07 -6.01 2.74
C PHE A 14 14.40 -6.71 3.03
N ARG A 15 15.45 -6.32 2.30
CA ARG A 15 16.72 -7.07 2.26
C ARG A 15 16.46 -8.54 1.89
N ASN A 16 16.67 -9.47 2.83
CA ASN A 16 16.49 -10.91 2.63
C ASN A 16 15.36 -11.50 3.50
N ARG A 17 14.46 -10.66 4.02
CA ARG A 17 13.31 -11.09 4.81
C ARG A 17 12.02 -10.70 4.13
N MET A 18 11.07 -11.65 4.10
CA MET A 18 9.70 -11.36 3.74
C MET A 18 8.92 -11.00 4.99
N GLY A 19 7.99 -10.05 4.86
CA GLY A 19 7.06 -9.67 5.91
C GLY A 19 5.71 -9.27 5.33
N ASP A 20 4.68 -9.41 6.15
CA ASP A 20 3.34 -8.94 5.86
C ASP A 20 3.16 -7.53 6.44
N TYR A 21 2.69 -6.61 5.60
CA TYR A 21 2.50 -5.19 5.92
C TYR A 21 1.05 -4.82 5.68
N ARG A 22 0.48 -4.04 6.59
CA ARG A 22 -0.86 -3.49 6.39
C ARG A 22 -0.76 -2.32 5.44
N GLY A 23 -1.84 -2.06 4.72
CA GLY A 23 -1.98 -0.80 4.02
C GLY A 23 -3.41 -0.44 3.72
N ARG A 24 -3.59 0.75 3.17
CA ARG A 24 -4.89 1.24 2.73
C ARG A 24 -4.75 2.13 1.51
N ILE A 25 -5.80 2.13 0.70
CA ILE A 25 -6.05 3.18 -0.30
C ILE A 25 -7.32 3.89 0.14
N TYR A 26 -7.26 5.21 0.28
CA TYR A 26 -8.43 6.02 0.57
C TYR A 26 -8.53 7.18 -0.40
N ARG A 27 -9.73 7.72 -0.52
CA ARG A 27 -10.03 8.88 -1.37
C ARG A 27 -10.28 10.11 -0.51
N ASP A 28 -9.60 11.21 -0.82
CA ASP A 28 -9.78 12.51 -0.16
C ASP A 28 -10.99 13.29 -0.74
N GLU A 29 -11.25 14.48 -0.22
CA GLU A 29 -12.36 15.35 -0.65
C GLU A 29 -12.21 15.87 -2.10
N GLU A 30 -10.99 15.85 -2.64
CA GLU A 30 -10.67 16.23 -4.03
C GLU A 30 -10.70 15.02 -4.98
N GLU A 31 -11.30 13.92 -4.54
CA GLU A 31 -11.38 12.65 -5.27
C GLU A 31 -10.02 12.01 -5.61
N ARG A 32 -8.95 12.39 -4.90
CA ARG A 32 -7.60 11.84 -5.09
C ARG A 32 -7.37 10.64 -4.19
N LEU A 33 -6.63 9.67 -4.70
CA LEU A 33 -6.27 8.43 -4.04
C LEU A 33 -4.92 8.57 -3.34
N THR A 34 -4.87 8.17 -2.06
CA THR A 34 -3.63 8.08 -1.29
C THR A 34 -3.42 6.62 -0.89
N LEU A 35 -2.21 6.11 -1.06
CA LEU A 35 -1.81 4.76 -0.63
C LEU A 35 -0.86 4.87 0.55
N GLN A 36 -1.21 4.22 1.65
CA GLN A 36 -0.35 4.10 2.82
C GLN A 36 -0.05 2.63 3.13
N MET A 37 1.17 2.35 3.59
CA MET A 37 1.61 1.04 4.04
C MET A 37 2.40 1.16 5.35
N TRP A 38 2.16 0.26 6.30
CA TRP A 38 2.81 0.23 7.61
C TRP A 38 3.01 -1.18 8.13
N MET A 39 3.93 -1.33 9.10
CA MET A 39 4.09 -2.57 9.85
C MET A 39 3.07 -2.63 10.99
N GLU A 40 2.48 -3.79 11.22
CA GLU A 40 1.71 -4.06 12.43
C GLU A 40 2.68 -4.34 13.58
N ALA A 41 3.32 -3.29 14.10
CA ALA A 41 4.06 -3.36 15.35
C ALA A 41 3.09 -3.17 16.53
N PRO A 42 3.21 -3.93 17.63
CA PRO A 42 2.27 -3.89 18.75
C PRO A 42 2.09 -2.51 19.40
N GLU A 43 3.05 -1.59 19.23
CA GLU A 43 3.10 -0.34 19.97
C GLU A 43 3.07 0.93 19.09
N GLN A 44 3.22 0.80 17.76
CA GLN A 44 3.27 1.96 16.87
C GLN A 44 2.72 1.65 15.46
N HIS A 45 1.67 2.38 15.05
CA HIS A 45 1.18 2.42 13.67
C HIS A 45 1.89 3.53 12.88
N ASN A 46 3.22 3.45 12.80
CA ASN A 46 3.98 4.42 12.00
C ASN A 46 3.84 4.07 10.52
N ILE A 47 3.27 5.00 9.74
CA ILE A 47 3.21 4.89 8.28
C ILE A 47 4.65 4.78 7.76
N LEU A 48 4.96 3.64 7.14
CA LEU A 48 6.28 3.38 6.58
C LEU A 48 6.42 4.02 5.19
N LEU A 49 5.35 3.95 4.41
CA LEU A 49 5.26 4.53 3.08
C LEU A 49 3.91 5.23 2.92
N GLU A 50 3.95 6.44 2.38
CA GLU A 50 2.78 7.18 1.92
C GLU A 50 3.07 7.68 0.50
N VAL A 51 2.23 7.29 -0.44
CA VAL A 51 2.22 7.84 -1.79
C VAL A 51 1.35 9.07 -1.78
N ALA A 52 1.87 10.19 -2.29
CA ALA A 52 1.11 11.42 -2.42
C ALA A 52 -0.21 11.20 -3.19
N PRO A 53 -1.23 12.06 -2.99
CA PRO A 53 -2.53 11.88 -3.63
C PRO A 53 -2.45 11.88 -5.17
N HIS A 54 -3.09 10.91 -5.82
CA HIS A 54 -3.20 10.79 -7.27
C HIS A 54 -4.65 10.63 -7.73
N THR A 55 -5.02 11.28 -8.83
CA THR A 55 -6.33 11.10 -9.47
C THR A 55 -6.46 9.76 -10.19
N ASP A 56 -5.32 9.16 -10.54
CA ASP A 56 -5.23 7.91 -11.30
C ASP A 56 -4.62 6.78 -10.44
N ARG A 57 -5.27 5.62 -10.48
CA ARG A 57 -4.89 4.46 -9.66
C ARG A 57 -3.62 3.76 -10.16
N ASP A 58 -3.38 3.76 -11.47
CA ASP A 58 -2.17 3.15 -12.04
C ASP A 58 -0.94 4.00 -11.74
N LEU A 59 -1.08 5.33 -11.76
CA LEU A 59 -0.03 6.25 -11.29
C LEU A 59 0.27 6.06 -9.79
N LEU A 60 -0.76 5.86 -8.97
CA LEU A 60 -0.61 5.57 -7.54
C LEU A 60 0.25 4.32 -7.31
N TRP A 61 -0.02 3.24 -8.03
CA TRP A 61 0.76 1.99 -7.94
C TRP A 61 2.19 2.14 -8.45
N LYS A 62 2.39 2.87 -9.56
CA LYS A 62 3.72 3.15 -10.09
C LYS A 62 4.58 3.92 -9.09
N HIS A 63 4.03 4.96 -8.47
CA HIS A 63 4.75 5.74 -7.45
C HIS A 63 4.96 4.95 -6.15
N PHE A 64 4.03 4.05 -5.80
CA PHE A 64 4.24 3.09 -4.71
C PHE A 64 5.49 2.24 -4.95
N HIS A 65 5.67 1.67 -6.15
CA HIS A 65 6.88 0.92 -6.51
C HIS A 65 8.13 1.76 -6.41
N GLN A 66 8.11 3.00 -6.91
CA GLN A 66 9.25 3.92 -6.83
C GLN A 66 9.63 4.24 -5.37
N LEU A 67 8.65 4.48 -4.50
CA LEU A 67 8.88 4.73 -3.08
C LEU A 67 9.40 3.48 -2.36
N CYS A 68 8.87 2.30 -2.69
CA CYS A 68 9.40 1.05 -2.16
C CYS A 68 10.87 0.87 -2.57
N ALA A 69 11.19 1.04 -3.85
CA ALA A 69 12.56 0.95 -4.36
C ALA A 69 13.50 1.95 -3.66
N PHE A 70 13.08 3.20 -3.48
CA PHE A 70 13.83 4.22 -2.74
C PHE A 70 14.12 3.81 -1.29
N ARG A 71 13.18 3.11 -0.63
CA ARG A 71 13.37 2.59 0.73
C ARG A 71 14.10 1.24 0.79
N GLY A 72 14.54 0.67 -0.34
CA GLY A 72 15.16 -0.65 -0.40
C GLY A 72 14.17 -1.80 -0.11
N VAL A 73 12.90 -1.55 -0.41
CA VAL A 73 11.76 -2.43 -0.19
C VAL A 73 11.27 -2.94 -1.54
N LYS A 74 10.94 -4.22 -1.65
CA LYS A 74 10.35 -4.82 -2.86
C LYS A 74 8.93 -5.33 -2.55
N PRO A 75 7.88 -4.67 -3.06
CA PRO A 75 6.52 -5.14 -2.89
C PRO A 75 6.28 -6.31 -3.86
N LEU A 76 5.76 -7.43 -3.36
CA LEU A 76 5.60 -8.66 -4.14
C LEU A 76 4.14 -8.91 -4.48
N GLU A 77 3.33 -9.11 -3.44
CA GLU A 77 1.92 -9.44 -3.57
C GLU A 77 1.09 -8.54 -2.67
N TYR A 78 -0.18 -8.39 -3.00
CA TYR A 78 -1.16 -7.74 -2.16
C TYR A 78 -2.48 -8.50 -2.20
N ARG A 79 -3.30 -8.31 -1.18
CA ARG A 79 -4.69 -8.74 -1.17
C ARG A 79 -5.56 -7.74 -0.45
N ARG A 80 -6.84 -7.69 -0.81
CA ARG A 80 -7.84 -6.96 -0.03
C ARG A 80 -8.11 -7.70 1.27
N VAL A 81 -8.30 -6.94 2.35
CA VAL A 81 -8.71 -7.47 3.66
C VAL A 81 -10.22 -7.50 3.78
N ASP A 82 -10.92 -6.54 3.15
CA ASP A 82 -12.38 -6.46 3.18
C ASP A 82 -12.98 -5.95 1.84
N PRO A 83 -13.76 -6.78 1.12
CA PRO A 83 -13.89 -8.22 1.34
C PRO A 83 -12.51 -8.91 1.18
N LEU A 84 -12.33 -10.06 1.84
CA LEU A 84 -11.09 -10.82 1.74
C LEU A 84 -10.89 -11.27 0.29
N GLY A 85 -9.81 -10.78 -0.33
CA GLY A 85 -9.43 -11.13 -1.69
C GLY A 85 -8.28 -12.14 -1.74
N GLU A 86 -8.05 -12.68 -2.93
CA GLU A 86 -6.88 -13.49 -3.24
C GLU A 86 -5.60 -12.65 -3.27
N TRP A 87 -4.45 -13.30 -3.07
CA TRP A 87 -3.15 -12.70 -3.30
C TRP A 87 -2.91 -12.48 -4.79
N GLN A 88 -2.45 -11.29 -5.14
CA GLN A 88 -2.17 -10.89 -6.51
C GLN A 88 -0.84 -10.12 -6.55
N PRO A 89 -0.09 -10.15 -7.66
CA PRO A 89 1.11 -9.33 -7.81
C PRO A 89 0.80 -7.84 -7.61
N VAL A 90 1.70 -7.10 -6.96
CA VAL A 90 1.54 -5.64 -6.82
C VAL A 90 1.63 -4.98 -8.20
N PRO A 91 0.59 -4.24 -8.66
CA PRO A 91 0.57 -3.65 -10.00
C PRO A 91 1.69 -2.62 -10.21
N GLY A 92 2.13 -2.44 -11.45
CA GLY A 92 3.09 -1.38 -11.82
C GLY A 92 4.57 -1.72 -11.67
N ALA A 93 4.91 -3.01 -11.47
CA ALA A 93 6.27 -3.53 -11.59
C ALA A 93 6.71 -3.65 -13.07
#